data_AF-A0A2V8XEI0-F1
#
_entry.id   AF-A0A2V8XEI0-F1
#
_cell.length_a   1.000
_cell.length_b   1.000
_cell.length_c   1.000
_cell.angle_alpha   90.00
_cell.angle_beta   90.00
_cell.angle_gamma   90.00
#
_symmetry.space_group_name_H-M   'P 1'
#
loop_
_entity.id
_entity.type
_entity.pdbx_description
1 polymer ?
#
loop_
_entity_poly.entity_id
_entity_poly.type
_entity_poly.pdbx_seq_one_letter_code
_entity_poly.pdbx_strand_id
1 'polypeptide(L)'
;MGVLLLLCVAIIVILARSSADYAGVRHTLTIYFVMAILAGFATQYLVQLRTKMISASVLGITVLSCLPALAVERPWEYHNILGGGTSHAYRYFRNDGVDLGQRDKEIADYCRRKLEPVREVPYLIYYPSFVKPDLIGYRHLKVKALIDRDGEFLPPATVSGTFIVLATAVAPAIWTDYKALRDAQPVDRMGNILVYRGTYYLPNARADALFDRAQRLLEEPKPELPRIESLLKEGLALRPADFGGWMMLGNLNLLRGDREQAVTAYRKARDMTPPSPFQQLFEEQIRLVSTQPLNTVTPMRDPSVE
;
A
#
# COMPACT_ATOMS: atom_id res chain seq x y z
N MET A 1 -14.74 1.81 -33.52
CA MET A 1 -15.43 1.99 -32.23
C MET A 1 -15.35 0.75 -31.33
N GLY A 2 -15.71 -0.44 -31.81
CA GLY A 2 -15.67 -1.68 -31.01
C GLY A 2 -14.31 -2.03 -30.40
N VAL A 3 -13.22 -1.94 -31.18
CA VAL A 3 -11.84 -2.20 -30.70
C VAL A 3 -11.43 -1.24 -29.58
N LEU A 4 -11.76 0.05 -29.71
CA LEU A 4 -11.44 1.07 -28.72
C LEU A 4 -12.18 0.82 -27.40
N LEU A 5 -13.46 0.46 -27.46
CA LEU A 5 -14.26 0.11 -26.30
C LEU A 5 -13.69 -1.13 -25.59
N LEU A 6 -13.29 -2.15 -26.37
CA LEU A 6 -12.71 -3.39 -25.84
C LEU A 6 -11.37 -3.13 -25.15
N LEU A 7 -10.52 -2.26 -25.71
CA LEU A 7 -9.29 -1.79 -25.07
C LEU A 7 -9.56 -1.02 -23.78
N CYS A 8 -10.54 -0.11 -23.77
CA CYS A 8 -10.94 0.63 -22.57
C CYS A 8 -11.38 -0.32 -21.45
N VAL A 9 -12.22 -1.31 -21.78
CA VAL A 9 -12.67 -2.33 -20.82
C VAL A 9 -11.50 -3.17 -20.32
N ALA A 10 -10.61 -3.63 -21.21
CA ALA A 10 -9.45 -4.42 -20.83
C ALA A 10 -8.53 -3.68 -19.85
N ILE A 11 -8.25 -2.40 -20.09
CA ILE A 11 -7.41 -1.59 -19.20
C ILE A 11 -8.08 -1.38 -17.84
N ILE A 12 -9.39 -1.13 -17.79
CA ILE A 12 -10.13 -1.00 -16.53
C ILE A 12 -10.07 -2.31 -15.73
N VAL A 13 -10.22 -3.47 -16.38
CA VAL A 13 -10.13 -4.78 -15.72
C VAL A 13 -8.72 -5.04 -15.20
N ILE A 14 -7.67 -4.70 -15.96
CA ILE A 14 -6.27 -4.85 -15.53
C ILE A 14 -6.01 -3.99 -14.29
N LEU A 15 -6.46 -2.74 -14.28
CA LEU A 15 -6.23 -1.83 -13.16
C LEU A 15 -7.03 -2.19 -11.91
N ALA A 16 -8.28 -2.64 -12.07
CA ALA A 16 -9.06 -3.17 -10.96
C ALA A 16 -8.40 -4.42 -10.34
N ARG A 17 -7.60 -5.17 -11.10
CA ARG A 17 -6.86 -6.33 -10.59
C ARG A 17 -5.43 -6.01 -10.15
N SER A 18 -4.95 -4.81 -10.42
CA SER A 18 -3.60 -4.40 -10.05
C SER A 18 -3.50 -4.16 -8.55
N SER A 19 -2.50 -4.76 -7.94
CA SER A 19 -2.11 -4.51 -6.55
C SER A 19 -0.98 -3.48 -6.44
N ALA A 20 -0.61 -2.80 -7.53
CA ALA A 20 0.42 -1.78 -7.48
C ALA A 20 -0.09 -0.56 -6.73
N ASP A 21 0.66 -0.12 -5.72
CA ASP A 21 0.31 1.01 -4.85
C ASP A 21 0.03 2.29 -5.67
N TYR A 22 0.73 2.46 -6.80
CA TYR A 22 0.60 3.59 -7.72
C TYR A 22 -0.18 3.27 -9.00
N ALA A 23 -1.32 2.58 -8.91
CA ALA A 23 -2.16 2.21 -10.06
C ALA A 23 -3.66 2.52 -9.86
N GLY A 24 -3.97 3.64 -9.20
CA GLY A 24 -5.36 4.08 -9.01
C GLY A 24 -6.05 4.57 -10.30
N VAL A 25 -7.35 4.87 -10.19
CA VAL A 25 -8.22 5.39 -11.28
C VAL A 25 -7.65 6.61 -12.03
N ARG A 26 -6.73 7.36 -11.42
CA ARG A 26 -6.01 8.48 -12.06
C ARG A 26 -5.27 8.07 -13.33
N HIS A 27 -4.74 6.84 -13.39
CA HIS A 27 -4.05 6.33 -14.58
C HIS A 27 -5.02 5.97 -15.72
N THR A 28 -6.32 5.96 -15.44
CA THR A 28 -7.40 5.78 -16.42
C THR A 28 -8.12 7.06 -16.80
N LEU A 29 -7.71 8.24 -16.32
CA LEU A 29 -8.41 9.49 -16.65
C LEU A 29 -8.60 9.66 -18.16
N THR A 30 -7.56 9.37 -18.95
CA THR A 30 -7.59 9.42 -20.42
C THR A 30 -8.66 8.48 -21.00
N ILE A 31 -8.85 7.30 -20.40
CA ILE A 31 -9.89 6.35 -20.80
C ILE A 31 -11.28 6.89 -20.48
N TYR A 32 -11.47 7.48 -19.30
CA TYR A 32 -12.73 8.11 -18.94
C TYR A 32 -13.11 9.25 -19.89
N PHE A 33 -12.13 10.06 -20.33
CA PHE A 33 -12.38 11.08 -21.35
C PHE A 33 -12.85 10.49 -22.68
N VAL A 34 -12.18 9.44 -23.16
CA VAL A 34 -12.59 8.75 -24.39
C VAL A 34 -13.99 8.15 -24.24
N MET A 35 -14.27 7.49 -23.12
CA MET A 35 -15.58 6.89 -22.84
C MET A 35 -16.68 7.95 -22.73
N ALA A 36 -16.40 9.11 -22.15
CA ALA A 36 -17.35 10.22 -22.07
C ALA A 36 -17.70 10.79 -23.46
N ILE A 37 -16.71 10.93 -24.34
CA ILE A 37 -16.93 11.35 -25.73
C ILE A 37 -17.79 10.33 -26.47
N LEU A 38 -17.48 9.03 -26.34
CA LEU A 38 -18.28 7.96 -26.96
C LEU A 38 -19.71 7.93 -26.42
N ALA A 39 -19.90 8.14 -25.12
CA ALA A 39 -21.23 8.24 -24.49
C ALA A 39 -22.00 9.47 -25.00
N GLY A 40 -21.32 10.59 -25.25
CA GLY A 40 -21.89 11.79 -25.87
C GLY A 40 -22.42 11.52 -27.27
N PHE A 41 -21.63 10.87 -28.13
CA PHE A 41 -22.06 10.47 -29.48
C PHE A 41 -23.23 9.48 -29.44
N ALA A 42 -23.19 8.49 -28.56
CA ALA A 42 -24.28 7.53 -28.41
C ALA A 42 -25.58 8.22 -27.96
N THR A 43 -25.49 9.14 -26.99
CA THR A 43 -26.62 9.95 -26.51
C THR A 43 -27.20 10.78 -27.65
N GLN A 44 -26.35 11.48 -28.40
CA GLN A 44 -26.77 12.29 -29.54
C GLN A 44 -27.48 11.45 -30.61
N TYR A 45 -26.93 10.28 -30.95
CA TYR A 45 -27.53 9.36 -31.92
C TYR A 45 -28.92 8.88 -31.48
N LEU A 46 -29.06 8.47 -30.21
CA LEU A 46 -30.33 7.98 -29.68
C LEU A 46 -31.41 9.09 -29.61
N VAL A 47 -31.02 10.33 -29.31
CA VAL A 47 -31.93 11.48 -29.34
C VAL A 47 -32.39 11.79 -30.78
N GLN A 48 -31.58 11.50 -31.79
CA GLN A 48 -31.94 11.70 -33.19
C GLN A 48 -32.95 10.68 -33.74
N LEU A 49 -33.21 9.56 -33.04
CA LEU A 49 -34.17 8.52 -33.46
C LEU A 49 -35.65 8.97 -33.42
N ARG A 50 -35.93 10.28 -33.23
CA ARG A 50 -37.23 10.96 -33.25
C ARG A 50 -38.33 10.40 -32.33
N THR A 51 -37.99 9.45 -31.47
CA THR A 51 -38.89 8.86 -30.49
C THR A 51 -38.78 9.64 -29.18
N LYS A 52 -39.81 10.43 -28.86
CA LYS A 52 -39.84 11.29 -27.66
C LYS A 52 -39.55 10.52 -26.37
N MET A 53 -40.08 9.30 -26.23
CA MET A 53 -39.82 8.47 -25.05
C MET A 53 -38.36 8.01 -24.95
N ILE A 54 -37.73 7.61 -26.05
CA ILE A 54 -36.32 7.20 -26.06
C ILE A 54 -35.43 8.40 -25.74
N SER A 55 -35.68 9.55 -26.36
CA SER A 55 -34.93 10.79 -26.10
C SER A 55 -35.04 11.22 -24.64
N ALA A 56 -36.26 11.23 -24.08
CA ALA A 56 -36.48 11.58 -22.69
C ALA A 56 -35.82 10.58 -21.72
N SER A 57 -35.88 9.28 -22.04
CA SER A 57 -35.26 8.24 -21.22
C SER A 57 -33.74 8.34 -21.21
N VAL A 58 -33.12 8.54 -22.38
CA VAL A 58 -31.66 8.68 -22.51
C VAL A 58 -31.17 9.93 -21.78
N LEU A 59 -31.82 11.08 -21.99
CA LEU A 59 -31.47 12.31 -21.27
C LEU A 59 -31.67 12.17 -19.76
N GLY A 60 -32.78 11.54 -19.34
CA GLY A 60 -33.05 11.26 -17.94
C GLY A 60 -31.98 10.40 -17.30
N ILE A 61 -31.57 9.30 -17.95
CA ILE A 61 -30.50 8.42 -17.48
C ILE A 61 -29.17 9.18 -17.39
N THR A 62 -28.82 9.99 -18.40
CA THR A 62 -27.58 10.78 -18.39
C THR A 62 -27.55 11.76 -17.22
N VAL A 63 -28.63 12.51 -17.00
CA VAL A 63 -28.74 13.44 -15.86
C VAL A 63 -28.67 12.69 -14.53
N LEU A 64 -29.43 11.61 -14.39
CA LEU A 64 -29.40 10.76 -13.19
C LEU A 64 -28.03 10.13 -12.92
N SER A 65 -27.24 9.87 -13.96
CA SER A 65 -25.88 9.34 -13.83
C SER A 65 -24.87 10.40 -13.38
N CYS A 66 -25.08 11.66 -13.77
CA CYS A 66 -24.22 12.79 -13.38
C CYS A 66 -24.58 13.39 -12.02
N LEU A 67 -25.85 13.32 -11.61
CA LEU A 67 -26.33 13.90 -10.35
C LEU A 67 -25.52 13.45 -9.11
N PRO A 68 -25.22 12.15 -8.94
CA PRO A 68 -24.40 11.69 -7.82
C PRO A 68 -23.01 12.33 -7.80
N ALA A 69 -22.41 12.60 -8.97
CA ALA A 69 -21.09 13.20 -9.08
C ALA A 69 -21.05 14.65 -8.57
N LEU A 70 -22.18 15.37 -8.60
CA LEU A 70 -22.28 16.76 -8.11
C LEU A 70 -22.33 16.84 -6.58
N ALA A 71 -22.73 15.77 -5.89
CA ALA A 71 -22.84 15.71 -4.44
C ALA A 71 -21.60 15.10 -3.76
N VAL A 72 -20.54 14.81 -4.53
CA VAL A 72 -19.37 14.09 -4.00
C VAL A 72 -18.46 15.04 -3.22
N GLU A 73 -18.46 14.90 -1.89
CA GLU A 73 -17.47 15.58 -1.03
C GLU A 73 -16.03 15.05 -1.22
N ARG A 74 -15.89 13.80 -1.68
CA ARG A 74 -14.61 13.07 -1.81
C ARG A 74 -14.42 12.55 -3.24
N PRO A 75 -13.99 13.41 -4.19
CA PRO A 75 -13.95 13.06 -5.61
C PRO A 75 -13.04 11.87 -5.95
N TRP A 76 -12.01 11.61 -5.13
CA TRP A 76 -11.08 10.50 -5.32
C TRP A 76 -11.53 9.20 -4.63
N GLU A 77 -12.60 9.27 -3.83
CA GLU A 77 -13.27 8.13 -3.20
C GLU A 77 -14.61 7.78 -3.90
N TYR A 78 -14.95 8.43 -5.02
CA TYR A 78 -16.17 8.09 -5.73
C TYR A 78 -16.05 6.74 -6.44
N HIS A 79 -16.89 5.78 -6.05
CA HIS A 79 -17.05 4.50 -6.76
C HIS A 79 -18.49 4.31 -7.19
N ASN A 80 -18.68 3.59 -8.30
CA ASN A 80 -19.98 3.35 -8.89
C ASN A 80 -20.93 2.67 -7.89
N ILE A 81 -22.11 3.26 -7.69
CA ILE A 81 -23.15 2.79 -6.77
C ILE A 81 -23.62 1.36 -7.13
N LEU A 82 -23.67 1.02 -8.42
CA LEU A 82 -24.03 -0.33 -8.89
C LEU A 82 -23.01 -1.39 -8.46
N GLY A 83 -21.75 -1.00 -8.25
CA GLY A 83 -20.69 -1.85 -7.71
C GLY A 83 -20.64 -1.90 -6.18
N GLY A 84 -21.68 -1.41 -5.50
CA GLY A 84 -21.71 -1.30 -4.03
C GLY A 84 -21.11 0.00 -3.49
N GLY A 85 -20.69 0.91 -4.36
CA GLY A 85 -20.16 2.22 -4.02
C GLY A 85 -18.88 2.19 -3.17
N THR A 86 -18.56 3.34 -2.61
CA THR A 86 -17.39 3.58 -1.76
C THR A 86 -17.26 2.58 -0.61
N SER A 87 -18.38 2.19 0.00
CA SER A 87 -18.39 1.24 1.13
C SER A 87 -18.00 -0.19 0.73
N HIS A 88 -17.86 -0.50 -0.55
CA HIS A 88 -17.42 -1.82 -1.02
C HIS A 88 -16.20 -1.77 -1.94
N ALA A 89 -15.70 -0.57 -2.24
CA ALA A 89 -14.60 -0.35 -3.17
C ALA A 89 -13.33 -1.13 -2.81
N TYR A 90 -12.98 -1.22 -1.53
CA TYR A 90 -11.82 -1.98 -1.04
C TYR A 90 -11.86 -3.48 -1.39
N ARG A 91 -13.02 -4.03 -1.77
CA ARG A 91 -13.13 -5.43 -2.24
C ARG A 91 -12.60 -5.60 -3.66
N TYR A 92 -12.66 -4.54 -4.45
CA TYR A 92 -12.28 -4.52 -5.86
C TYR A 92 -10.94 -3.81 -6.08
N PHE A 93 -10.62 -2.82 -5.27
CA PHE A 93 -9.39 -2.04 -5.38
C PHE A 93 -8.48 -2.32 -4.17
N ARG A 94 -7.21 -2.58 -4.44
CA ARG A 94 -6.17 -2.83 -3.42
C ARG A 94 -5.07 -1.77 -3.40
N ASN A 95 -5.31 -0.62 -4.02
CA ASN A 95 -4.32 0.44 -4.21
C ASN A 95 -4.84 1.79 -3.71
N ASP A 96 -4.09 2.85 -3.99
CA ASP A 96 -4.43 4.24 -3.66
C ASP A 96 -5.83 4.72 -4.09
N GLY A 97 -6.46 4.06 -5.06
CA GLY A 97 -7.75 4.43 -5.62
C GLY A 97 -8.97 4.16 -4.73
N VAL A 98 -8.77 3.73 -3.48
CA VAL A 98 -9.89 3.52 -2.55
C VAL A 98 -10.33 4.82 -1.88
N ASP A 99 -9.42 5.65 -1.38
CA ASP A 99 -9.81 6.96 -0.83
C ASP A 99 -8.73 8.03 -0.89
N LEU A 100 -7.47 7.69 -1.20
CA LEU A 100 -6.36 8.65 -1.35
C LEU A 100 -6.22 9.63 -0.17
N GLY A 101 -6.47 9.19 1.05
CA GLY A 101 -6.34 10.08 2.21
C GLY A 101 -7.58 10.91 2.56
N GLN A 102 -8.67 10.80 1.80
CA GLN A 102 -9.80 11.73 1.89
C GLN A 102 -10.74 11.53 3.09
N ARG A 103 -10.47 10.55 3.96
CA ARG A 103 -11.26 10.26 5.18
C ARG A 103 -10.67 10.82 6.46
N ASP A 104 -9.76 11.77 6.33
CA ASP A 104 -9.09 12.42 7.46
C ASP A 104 -10.06 13.09 8.45
N LYS A 105 -11.14 13.70 7.97
CA LYS A 105 -12.18 14.31 8.80
C LYS A 105 -12.91 13.28 9.65
N GLU A 106 -13.35 12.17 9.07
CA GLU A 106 -14.07 11.13 9.80
C GLU A 106 -13.19 10.47 10.85
N ILE A 107 -11.92 10.20 10.52
CA ILE A 107 -10.94 9.70 11.49
C ILE A 107 -10.81 10.69 12.65
N ALA A 108 -10.70 11.99 12.36
CA ALA A 108 -10.62 13.02 13.40
C ALA A 108 -11.88 13.09 14.28
N ASP A 109 -13.04 13.07 13.67
CA ASP A 109 -14.32 13.13 14.38
C ASP A 109 -14.59 11.86 15.19
N TYR A 110 -14.08 10.71 14.73
CA TYR A 110 -14.09 9.47 15.49
C TYR A 110 -13.21 9.57 16.74
N CYS A 111 -11.95 9.99 16.58
CA CYS A 111 -11.02 10.17 17.69
C CYS A 111 -11.60 11.12 18.76
N ARG A 112 -12.11 12.29 18.34
CA ARG A 112 -12.71 13.28 19.26
C ARG A 112 -13.92 12.76 20.02
N ARG A 113 -14.81 12.02 19.35
CA ARG A 113 -16.07 11.56 19.97
C ARG A 113 -15.92 10.28 20.77
N LYS A 114 -15.02 9.37 20.37
CA LYS A 114 -14.95 8.01 20.91
C LYS A 114 -13.69 7.72 21.72
N LEU A 115 -12.57 8.38 21.42
CA LEU A 115 -11.26 8.03 22.00
C LEU A 115 -10.75 9.10 22.98
N GLU A 116 -10.89 10.39 22.65
CA GLU A 116 -10.51 11.50 23.54
C GLU A 116 -11.22 11.46 24.91
N PRO A 117 -12.54 11.18 25.03
CA PRO A 117 -13.21 11.13 26.33
C PRO A 117 -12.66 10.05 27.27
N VAL A 118 -12.12 8.96 26.71
CA VAL A 118 -11.50 7.86 27.45
C VAL A 118 -9.97 7.95 27.46
N ARG A 119 -9.40 9.04 26.95
CA ARG A 119 -7.95 9.32 26.84
C ARG A 119 -7.17 8.21 26.13
N GLU A 120 -7.81 7.53 25.18
CA GLU A 120 -7.17 6.49 24.38
C GLU A 120 -6.48 7.13 23.16
N VAL A 121 -5.24 6.70 22.88
CA VAL A 121 -4.48 7.14 21.70
C VAL A 121 -4.34 5.95 20.75
N PRO A 122 -5.01 5.97 19.57
CA PRO A 122 -5.03 4.84 18.65
C PRO A 122 -3.75 4.72 17.84
N TYR A 123 -3.47 3.51 17.35
CA TYR A 123 -2.54 3.29 16.24
C TYR A 123 -3.23 3.64 14.91
N LEU A 124 -2.59 4.45 14.09
CA LEU A 124 -3.10 4.83 12.77
C LEU A 124 -2.30 4.07 11.68
N ILE A 125 -2.95 3.09 11.06
CA ILE A 125 -2.43 2.36 9.89
C ILE A 125 -3.14 2.94 8.65
N TYR A 126 -2.70 4.12 8.27
CA TYR A 126 -3.22 4.91 7.16
C TYR A 126 -2.04 5.48 6.34
N TYR A 127 -2.33 6.29 5.32
CA TYR A 127 -1.28 6.85 4.45
C TYR A 127 -0.13 7.49 5.27
N PRO A 128 1.13 7.06 5.05
CA PRO A 128 2.29 7.51 5.83
C PRO A 128 2.51 9.02 5.82
N SER A 129 2.15 9.70 4.72
CA SER A 129 2.24 11.16 4.60
C SER A 129 1.42 11.93 5.65
N PHE A 130 0.46 11.27 6.29
CA PHE A 130 -0.38 11.86 7.34
C PHE A 130 0.06 11.51 8.77
N VAL A 131 1.04 10.61 8.94
CA VAL A 131 1.54 10.16 10.24
C VAL A 131 2.95 10.73 10.42
N LYS A 132 3.09 11.87 11.12
CA LYS A 132 4.40 12.43 11.48
C LYS A 132 4.68 12.26 12.99
N PRO A 133 5.95 12.01 13.40
CA PRO A 133 6.32 11.80 14.80
C PRO A 133 6.02 13.00 15.70
N ASP A 134 6.12 14.22 15.15
CA ASP A 134 5.83 15.45 15.87
C ASP A 134 4.34 15.77 15.78
N LEU A 135 3.62 15.38 16.83
CA LEU A 135 2.30 15.87 17.18
C LEU A 135 2.22 17.40 17.11
N ILE A 136 1.83 17.96 15.96
CA ILE A 136 0.93 19.09 15.71
C ILE A 136 0.71 19.08 14.18
N GLY A 137 -0.37 18.46 13.69
CA GLY A 137 -0.69 18.63 12.26
C GLY A 137 -1.75 17.73 11.64
N TYR A 138 -2.02 16.52 12.13
CA TYR A 138 -3.16 15.75 11.61
C TYR A 138 -4.45 16.20 12.28
N ARG A 139 -5.01 17.33 11.83
CA ARG A 139 -6.20 17.97 12.43
C ARG A 139 -6.16 18.10 13.96
N HIS A 140 -4.95 18.29 14.52
CA HIS A 140 -4.66 18.36 15.96
C HIS A 140 -4.95 17.09 16.78
N LEU A 141 -4.96 15.91 16.17
CA LEU A 141 -5.15 14.64 16.88
C LEU A 141 -3.86 14.07 17.46
N LYS A 142 -4.01 13.31 18.55
CA LYS A 142 -2.95 12.42 19.06
C LYS A 142 -3.16 11.02 18.49
N VAL A 143 -2.19 10.51 17.74
CA VAL A 143 -2.18 9.15 17.18
C VAL A 143 -0.79 8.54 17.32
N LYS A 144 -0.71 7.21 17.34
CA LYS A 144 0.54 6.45 17.30
C LYS A 144 0.79 5.93 15.89
N ALA A 145 2.02 6.05 15.42
CA ALA A 145 2.47 5.27 14.28
C ALA A 145 2.69 3.81 14.74
N LEU A 146 2.26 2.85 13.92
CA LEU A 146 2.62 1.44 14.19
C LEU A 146 4.10 1.19 13.87
N ILE A 147 4.59 1.85 12.81
CA ILE A 147 5.97 1.80 12.35
C ILE A 147 6.48 3.24 12.33
N ASP A 148 7.61 3.48 13.00
CA ASP A 148 8.29 4.77 12.97
C ASP A 148 9.47 4.69 11.99
N ARG A 149 9.23 5.12 10.75
CA ARG A 149 10.23 5.06 9.67
C ARG A 149 11.41 5.98 9.90
N ASP A 150 11.24 7.03 10.72
CA ASP A 150 12.24 8.07 10.93
C ASP A 150 12.87 8.02 12.33
N GLY A 151 12.19 7.43 13.31
CA GLY A 151 12.69 7.32 14.68
C GLY A 151 13.34 5.99 15.04
N GLU A 152 13.61 5.85 16.34
CA GLU A 152 14.30 4.70 16.95
C GLU A 152 13.33 3.67 17.54
N PHE A 153 12.03 3.93 17.50
CA PHE A 153 11.03 3.08 18.12
C PHE A 153 10.83 1.77 17.35
N LEU A 154 11.10 0.65 18.00
CA LEU A 154 10.81 -0.69 17.50
C LEU A 154 9.56 -1.25 18.21
N PRO A 155 8.41 -1.39 17.51
CA PRO A 155 7.19 -1.90 18.12
C PRO A 155 7.38 -3.35 18.56
N PRO A 156 6.77 -3.80 19.67
CA PRO A 156 6.72 -5.22 20.00
C PRO A 156 5.95 -6.01 18.94
N ALA A 157 6.24 -7.30 18.78
CA ALA A 157 5.51 -8.15 17.84
C ALA A 157 4.03 -8.34 18.25
N THR A 158 3.70 -8.15 19.53
CA THR A 158 2.33 -8.16 20.03
C THR A 158 1.97 -6.77 20.51
N VAL A 159 0.94 -6.17 19.90
CA VAL A 159 0.53 -4.78 20.17
C VAL A 159 -0.90 -4.76 20.69
N SER A 160 -1.14 -3.97 21.74
CA SER A 160 -2.48 -3.79 22.33
C SER A 160 -2.97 -2.35 22.17
N GLY A 161 -4.25 -2.20 21.83
CA GLY A 161 -4.92 -0.91 21.78
C GLY A 161 -6.02 -0.85 20.73
N THR A 162 -6.41 0.37 20.38
CA THR A 162 -7.27 0.65 19.22
C THR A 162 -6.44 0.90 17.98
N PHE A 163 -6.82 0.28 16.86
CA PHE A 163 -6.19 0.43 15.56
C PHE A 163 -7.22 1.01 14.58
N ILE A 164 -6.87 2.11 13.93
CA ILE A 164 -7.64 2.72 12.84
C ILE A 164 -6.90 2.38 11.55
N VAL A 165 -7.52 1.57 10.70
CA VAL A 165 -6.84 0.86 9.62
C VAL A 165 -7.57 1.05 8.29
N LEU A 166 -6.85 1.41 7.25
CA LEU A 166 -7.40 1.39 5.88
C LEU A 166 -7.75 -0.05 5.48
N ALA A 167 -8.93 -0.28 4.91
CA ALA A 167 -9.38 -1.63 4.57
C ALA A 167 -8.47 -2.35 3.57
N THR A 168 -7.71 -1.63 2.73
CA THR A 168 -6.71 -2.25 1.84
C THR A 168 -5.47 -2.73 2.61
N ALA A 169 -5.13 -2.13 3.73
CA ALA A 169 -3.98 -2.55 4.56
C ALA A 169 -4.22 -3.92 5.22
N VAL A 170 -5.47 -4.34 5.41
CA VAL A 170 -5.82 -5.68 5.89
C VAL A 170 -6.04 -6.69 4.76
N ALA A 171 -5.84 -6.31 3.50
CA ALA A 171 -5.90 -7.27 2.40
C ALA A 171 -4.69 -8.21 2.44
N PRO A 172 -4.81 -9.46 1.93
CA PRO A 172 -3.66 -10.35 1.84
C PRO A 172 -2.54 -9.71 1.01
N ALA A 173 -1.37 -9.59 1.63
CA ALA A 173 -0.13 -9.12 1.02
C ALA A 173 0.97 -10.17 1.24
N ILE A 174 1.97 -10.21 0.35
CA ILE A 174 3.05 -11.19 0.47
C ILE A 174 3.96 -10.83 1.65
N TRP A 175 4.22 -9.54 1.87
CA TRP A 175 5.23 -9.05 2.81
C TRP A 175 4.65 -8.35 4.04
N THR A 176 3.58 -7.57 3.89
CA THR A 176 3.02 -6.67 4.91
C THR A 176 1.67 -7.14 5.46
N ASP A 177 1.35 -8.44 5.36
CA ASP A 177 0.03 -8.96 5.77
C ASP A 177 -0.20 -8.86 7.27
N TYR A 178 -1.22 -8.11 7.66
CA TYR A 178 -1.72 -8.06 9.03
C TYR A 178 -2.79 -9.14 9.26
N LYS A 179 -2.41 -10.41 9.11
CA LYS A 179 -3.33 -11.56 9.21
C LYS A 179 -4.23 -11.51 10.45
N ALA A 180 -3.68 -11.12 11.61
CA ALA A 180 -4.43 -11.01 12.86
C ALA A 180 -5.57 -9.97 12.79
N LEU A 181 -5.36 -8.85 12.07
CA LEU A 181 -6.41 -7.85 11.84
C LEU A 181 -7.38 -8.29 10.74
N ARG A 182 -6.89 -8.97 9.70
CA ARG A 182 -7.70 -9.53 8.61
C ARG A 182 -8.69 -10.58 9.09
N ASP A 183 -8.28 -11.42 10.05
CA ASP A 183 -9.13 -12.47 10.64
C ASP A 183 -10.06 -11.93 11.75
N ALA A 184 -9.75 -10.76 12.28
CA ALA A 184 -10.55 -10.13 13.33
C ALA A 184 -11.77 -9.41 12.74
N GLN A 185 -12.84 -9.31 13.54
CA GLN A 185 -13.97 -8.45 13.24
C GLN A 185 -13.67 -7.02 13.72
N PRO A 186 -13.83 -5.99 12.87
CA PRO A 186 -13.71 -4.61 13.32
C PRO A 186 -14.85 -4.27 14.29
N VAL A 187 -14.53 -3.50 15.34
CA VAL A 187 -15.49 -3.03 16.35
C VAL A 187 -16.28 -1.81 15.88
N ASP A 188 -15.77 -1.08 14.90
CA ASP A 188 -16.43 0.05 14.27
C ASP A 188 -15.91 0.26 12.83
N ARG A 189 -16.60 1.09 12.05
CA ARG A 189 -16.31 1.30 10.64
C ARG A 189 -16.75 2.67 10.14
N MET A 190 -15.87 3.32 9.36
CA MET A 190 -16.14 4.57 8.65
C MET A 190 -15.81 4.40 7.18
N GLY A 191 -16.78 3.97 6.37
CA GLY A 191 -16.57 3.68 4.96
C GLY A 191 -15.54 2.56 4.75
N ASN A 192 -14.39 2.87 4.18
CA ASN A 192 -13.25 1.95 3.99
C ASN A 192 -12.24 2.00 5.15
N ILE A 193 -12.51 2.71 6.24
CA ILE A 193 -11.69 2.69 7.47
C ILE A 193 -12.30 1.73 8.47
N LEU A 194 -11.48 0.81 8.96
CA LEU A 194 -11.84 -0.23 9.92
C LEU A 194 -11.24 0.13 11.28
N VAL A 195 -12.02 -0.04 12.35
CA VAL A 195 -11.53 0.16 13.72
C VAL A 195 -11.48 -1.19 14.41
N TYR A 196 -10.31 -1.52 14.95
CA TYR A 196 -10.10 -2.72 15.76
C TYR A 196 -9.74 -2.32 17.18
N ARG A 197 -10.10 -3.15 18.15
CA ARG A 197 -9.70 -2.98 19.55
C ARG A 197 -9.34 -4.34 20.14
N GLY A 198 -8.13 -4.46 20.66
CA GLY A 198 -7.67 -5.70 21.25
C GLY A 198 -6.15 -5.82 21.27
N THR A 199 -5.71 -7.06 21.36
CA THR A 199 -4.30 -7.43 21.36
C THR A 199 -4.04 -8.32 20.15
N TYR A 200 -3.11 -7.90 19.29
CA TYR A 200 -2.84 -8.57 18.02
C TYR A 200 -1.37 -8.87 17.88
N TYR A 201 -1.07 -10.08 17.38
CA TYR A 201 0.26 -10.47 16.94
C TYR A 201 0.50 -9.92 15.53
N LEU A 202 1.36 -8.92 15.42
CA LEU A 202 1.70 -8.14 14.23
C LEU A 202 3.22 -8.26 13.93
N PRO A 203 3.74 -9.47 13.63
CA PRO A 203 5.18 -9.68 13.43
C PRO A 203 5.73 -8.88 12.27
N ASN A 204 4.94 -8.67 11.21
CA ASN A 204 5.35 -7.92 10.03
C ASN A 204 5.60 -6.43 10.34
N ALA A 205 4.81 -5.82 11.23
CA ALA A 205 5.06 -4.44 11.65
C ALA A 205 6.41 -4.27 12.36
N ARG A 206 6.77 -5.26 13.19
CA ARG A 206 8.08 -5.28 13.85
C ARG A 206 9.20 -5.57 12.84
N ALA A 207 9.00 -6.53 11.94
CA ALA A 207 9.97 -6.84 10.90
C ALA A 207 10.26 -5.63 10.00
N ASP A 208 9.22 -4.90 9.57
CA ASP A 208 9.36 -3.67 8.80
C ASP A 208 10.20 -2.63 9.56
N ALA A 209 9.89 -2.36 10.82
CA ALA A 209 10.66 -1.40 11.63
C ALA A 209 12.13 -1.83 11.82
N LEU A 210 12.39 -3.13 11.98
CA LEU A 210 13.75 -3.68 12.09
C LEU A 210 14.53 -3.51 10.79
N PHE A 211 13.90 -3.79 9.64
CA PHE A 211 14.52 -3.64 8.31
C PHE A 211 14.73 -2.18 7.94
N ASP A 212 13.74 -1.30 8.16
CA ASP A 212 13.87 0.15 7.93
C ASP A 212 15.02 0.74 8.79
N ARG A 213 15.20 0.26 10.02
CA ARG A 213 16.32 0.68 10.87
C ARG A 213 17.66 0.12 10.38
N ALA A 214 17.70 -1.16 10.00
CA ALA A 214 18.90 -1.79 9.48
C ALA A 214 19.39 -1.12 8.19
N GLN A 215 18.48 -0.78 7.27
CA GLN A 215 18.78 -0.06 6.04
C GLN A 215 19.41 1.31 6.33
N ARG A 216 18.80 2.12 7.20
CA ARG A 216 19.36 3.43 7.56
C ARG A 216 20.76 3.33 8.16
N LEU A 217 20.96 2.37 9.08
CA LEU A 217 22.28 2.13 9.68
C LEU A 217 23.32 1.67 8.65
N LEU A 218 22.93 0.96 7.59
CA LEU A 218 23.82 0.59 6.48
C LEU A 218 24.25 1.80 5.64
N GLU A 219 23.41 2.83 5.56
CA GLU A 219 23.67 4.06 4.80
C GLU A 219 24.53 5.08 5.59
N GLU A 220 24.73 4.88 6.89
CA GLU A 220 25.57 5.75 7.71
C GLU A 220 27.06 5.69 7.29
N PRO A 221 27.83 6.79 7.42
CA PRO A 221 29.25 6.81 7.06
C PRO A 221 30.11 5.78 7.81
N LYS A 222 29.67 5.35 9.00
CA LYS A 222 30.34 4.36 9.86
C LYS A 222 29.32 3.37 10.40
N PRO A 223 28.89 2.39 9.59
CA PRO A 223 27.81 1.47 9.95
C PRO A 223 28.21 0.56 11.12
N GLU A 224 27.36 0.48 12.14
CA GLU A 224 27.53 -0.42 13.28
C GLU A 224 27.17 -1.87 12.90
N LEU A 225 28.09 -2.55 12.20
CA LEU A 225 27.83 -3.86 11.59
C LEU A 225 27.23 -4.92 12.54
N PRO A 226 27.63 -5.06 13.83
CA PRO A 226 27.03 -6.03 14.73
C PRO A 226 25.56 -5.70 15.08
N ARG A 227 25.24 -4.41 15.22
CA ARG A 227 23.88 -3.95 15.50
C ARG A 227 22.97 -4.21 14.31
N ILE A 228 23.45 -3.90 13.10
CA ILE A 228 22.73 -4.16 11.84
C ILE A 228 22.43 -5.66 11.71
N GLU A 229 23.42 -6.52 11.97
CA GLU A 229 23.23 -7.97 11.92
C GLU A 229 22.13 -8.45 12.88
N SER A 230 22.14 -7.94 14.12
CA SER A 230 21.13 -8.30 15.12
C SER A 230 19.72 -7.93 14.65
N LEU A 231 19.54 -6.72 14.10
CA LEU A 231 18.25 -6.26 13.58
C LEU A 231 17.78 -7.12 12.40
N LEU A 232 18.67 -7.41 11.45
CA LEU A 232 18.36 -8.23 10.28
C LEU A 232 18.00 -9.67 10.66
N LYS A 233 18.76 -10.29 11.58
CA LYS A 233 18.47 -11.66 12.04
C LYS A 233 17.14 -11.73 12.79
N GLU A 234 16.85 -10.74 13.63
CA GLU A 234 15.56 -10.68 14.31
C GLU A 234 14.41 -10.48 13.32
N GLY A 235 14.54 -9.56 12.36
CA GLY A 235 13.53 -9.32 11.34
C GLY A 235 13.29 -10.56 10.47
N LEU A 236 14.35 -11.26 10.08
CA LEU A 236 14.27 -12.52 9.31
C LEU A 236 13.72 -13.69 10.14
N ALA A 237 13.86 -13.69 11.47
CA ALA A 237 13.18 -14.65 12.33
C ALA A 237 11.66 -14.43 12.33
N LEU A 238 11.21 -13.18 12.22
CA LEU A 238 9.79 -12.81 12.11
C LEU A 238 9.26 -13.03 10.68
N ARG A 239 10.07 -12.74 9.66
CA ARG A 239 9.71 -12.83 8.24
C ARG A 239 10.83 -13.53 7.43
N PRO A 240 10.92 -14.87 7.49
CA PRO A 240 12.02 -15.63 6.88
C PRO A 240 11.98 -15.66 5.34
N ALA A 241 10.84 -15.32 4.75
CA ALA A 241 10.69 -15.21 3.31
C ALA A 241 11.05 -13.81 2.76
N ASP A 242 11.52 -12.87 3.59
CA ASP A 242 11.79 -11.51 3.11
C ASP A 242 13.08 -11.45 2.28
N PHE A 243 12.95 -11.27 0.97
CA PHE A 243 14.11 -11.17 0.09
C PHE A 243 14.96 -9.92 0.34
N GLY A 244 14.34 -8.79 0.72
CA GLY A 244 15.03 -7.53 1.04
C GLY A 244 15.88 -7.66 2.30
N GLY A 245 15.34 -8.32 3.34
CA GLY A 245 16.06 -8.69 4.56
C GLY A 245 17.29 -9.56 4.28
N TRP A 246 17.13 -10.60 3.44
CA TRP A 246 18.25 -11.44 3.02
C TRP A 246 19.27 -10.69 2.17
N MET A 247 18.83 -9.80 1.28
CA MET A 247 19.70 -8.95 0.47
C MET A 247 20.53 -8.02 1.36
N MET A 248 19.91 -7.35 2.33
CA MET A 248 20.64 -6.51 3.30
C MET A 248 21.65 -7.31 4.12
N LEU A 249 21.34 -8.56 4.47
CA LEU A 249 22.30 -9.43 5.15
C LEU A 249 23.47 -9.81 4.22
N GLY A 250 23.21 -9.99 2.92
CA GLY A 250 24.25 -10.14 1.90
C GLY A 250 25.15 -8.92 1.79
N ASN A 251 24.55 -7.73 1.71
CA ASN A 251 25.27 -6.44 1.70
C ASN A 251 26.14 -6.28 2.96
N LEU A 252 25.61 -6.62 4.13
CA LEU A 252 26.34 -6.54 5.39
C LEU A 252 27.58 -7.44 5.39
N ASN A 253 27.44 -8.68 4.92
CA ASN A 253 28.56 -9.63 4.84
C ASN A 253 29.59 -9.23 3.78
N LEU A 254 29.14 -8.65 2.66
CA LEU A 254 30.03 -8.05 1.66
C LEU A 254 30.89 -6.94 2.27
N LEU A 255 30.29 -6.03 3.05
CA LEU A 255 31.01 -4.96 3.75
C LEU A 255 32.01 -5.48 4.79
N ARG A 256 31.76 -6.65 5.38
CA ARG A 256 32.70 -7.33 6.30
C ARG A 256 33.84 -8.05 5.60
N GLY A 257 33.77 -8.20 4.28
CA GLY A 257 34.71 -9.01 3.52
C GLY A 257 34.43 -10.53 3.60
N ASP A 258 33.26 -10.94 4.08
CA ASP A 258 32.88 -12.35 4.17
C ASP A 258 32.14 -12.81 2.91
N ARG A 259 32.92 -13.30 1.93
CA ARG A 259 32.40 -13.75 0.63
C ARG A 259 31.37 -14.87 0.78
N GLU A 260 31.65 -15.86 1.61
CA GLU A 260 30.84 -17.08 1.71
C GLU A 260 29.46 -16.76 2.29
N GLN A 261 29.43 -15.98 3.37
CA GLN A 261 28.18 -15.56 3.99
C GLN A 261 27.40 -14.59 3.09
N ALA A 262 28.07 -13.70 2.37
CA ALA A 262 27.43 -12.80 1.42
C ALA A 262 26.72 -13.57 0.29
N VAL A 263 27.42 -14.51 -0.36
CA VAL A 263 26.84 -15.35 -1.42
C VAL A 263 25.68 -16.19 -0.90
N THR A 264 25.79 -16.73 0.31
CA THR A 264 24.72 -17.51 0.93
C THR A 264 23.46 -16.68 1.15
N ALA A 265 23.61 -15.46 1.69
CA ALA A 265 22.49 -14.56 1.91
C ALA A 265 21.86 -14.06 0.60
N TYR A 266 22.64 -13.72 -0.43
CA TYR A 266 22.09 -13.35 -1.74
C TYR A 266 21.36 -14.51 -2.44
N ARG A 267 21.83 -15.76 -2.28
CA ARG A 267 21.08 -16.94 -2.77
C ARG A 267 19.73 -17.07 -2.07
N LYS A 268 19.68 -16.86 -0.75
CA LYS A 268 18.42 -16.83 0.00
C LYS A 268 17.51 -15.72 -0.51
N ALA A 269 18.03 -14.51 -0.74
CA ALA A 269 17.26 -13.42 -1.32
C ALA A 269 16.64 -13.79 -2.67
N ARG A 270 17.45 -14.33 -3.59
CA ARG A 270 16.98 -14.83 -4.90
C ARG A 270 15.86 -15.87 -4.76
N ASP A 271 16.06 -16.87 -3.91
CA ASP A 271 15.12 -17.99 -3.74
C ASP A 271 13.78 -17.53 -3.15
N MET A 272 13.79 -16.46 -2.35
CA MET A 272 12.59 -15.86 -1.76
C MET A 272 11.94 -14.78 -2.65
N THR A 273 12.60 -14.38 -3.73
CA THR A 273 12.09 -13.37 -4.66
C THR A 273 10.98 -13.99 -5.52
N PRO A 274 9.76 -13.42 -5.54
CA PRO A 274 8.68 -13.87 -6.43
C PRO A 274 9.12 -13.81 -7.90
N PRO A 275 8.55 -14.65 -8.79
CA PRO A 275 8.91 -14.65 -10.21
C PRO A 275 8.86 -13.25 -10.81
N SER A 276 10.04 -12.70 -11.10
CA SER A 276 10.23 -11.31 -11.53
C SER A 276 11.62 -11.14 -12.17
N PRO A 277 11.85 -10.08 -12.96
CA PRO A 277 13.17 -9.76 -13.48
C PRO A 277 14.25 -9.59 -12.39
N PHE A 278 13.84 -9.33 -11.13
CA PHE A 278 14.75 -9.14 -10.00
C PHE A 278 15.60 -10.37 -9.68
N GLN A 279 15.13 -11.57 -10.02
CA GLN A 279 15.92 -12.80 -9.82
C GLN A 279 17.25 -12.75 -10.57
N GLN A 280 17.27 -12.16 -11.78
CA GLN A 280 18.50 -12.01 -12.58
C GLN A 280 19.49 -11.03 -11.93
N LEU A 281 19.00 -10.00 -11.25
CA LEU A 281 19.86 -9.05 -10.53
C LEU A 281 20.59 -9.75 -9.37
N PHE A 282 19.91 -10.64 -8.65
CA PHE A 282 20.56 -11.45 -7.62
C PHE A 282 21.57 -12.44 -8.20
N GLU A 283 21.27 -13.09 -9.33
CA GLU A 283 22.22 -13.98 -10.00
C GLU A 283 23.50 -13.26 -10.41
N GLU A 284 23.37 -12.06 -10.98
CA GLU A 284 24.50 -11.23 -11.34
C GLU A 284 25.29 -10.80 -10.10
N GLN A 285 24.62 -10.34 -9.04
CA GLN A 285 25.30 -9.98 -7.80
C GLN A 285 26.05 -11.17 -7.19
N ILE A 286 25.44 -12.36 -7.17
CA ILE A 286 26.09 -13.59 -6.72
C ILE A 286 27.35 -13.87 -7.55
N ARG A 287 27.29 -13.70 -8.88
CA ARG A 287 28.43 -13.90 -9.78
C ARG A 287 29.54 -12.90 -9.48
N LEU A 288 29.22 -11.62 -9.31
CA LEU A 288 30.18 -10.55 -9.01
C LEU A 288 30.89 -10.83 -7.67
N VAL A 289 30.14 -11.05 -6.60
CA VAL A 289 30.67 -11.35 -5.26
C VAL A 289 31.48 -12.64 -5.26
N SER A 290 31.14 -13.63 -6.08
CA SER A 290 31.86 -14.90 -6.17
C SER A 290 33.19 -14.79 -6.92
N THR A 291 33.31 -13.88 -7.90
CA THR A 291 34.44 -13.87 -8.85
C THR A 291 35.37 -12.67 -8.74
N GLN A 292 34.85 -11.51 -8.35
CA GLN A 292 35.64 -10.27 -8.29
C GLN A 292 36.21 -10.02 -6.90
N PRO A 293 37.28 -9.22 -6.74
CA PRO A 293 37.72 -8.72 -5.43
C PRO A 293 36.58 -8.00 -4.68
N LEU A 294 36.38 -8.28 -3.39
CA LEU A 294 35.20 -7.76 -2.68
C LEU A 294 35.18 -6.22 -2.57
N ASN A 295 36.36 -5.60 -2.53
CA ASN A 295 36.50 -4.13 -2.49
C ASN A 295 36.09 -3.44 -3.80
N THR A 296 35.85 -4.17 -4.89
CA THR A 296 35.37 -3.62 -6.16
C THR A 296 33.88 -3.86 -6.39
N VAL A 297 33.23 -4.71 -5.58
CA VAL A 297 31.81 -5.03 -5.73
C VAL A 297 30.99 -4.12 -4.83
N THR A 298 30.05 -3.38 -5.43
CA THR A 298 29.15 -2.52 -4.67
C THR A 298 28.02 -3.32 -4.01
N PRO A 299 27.58 -2.94 -2.81
CA PRO A 299 26.35 -3.46 -2.24
C PRO A 299 25.17 -3.29 -3.19
N MET A 300 24.29 -4.30 -3.23
CA MET A 300 23.11 -4.31 -4.08
C MET A 300 22.07 -3.33 -3.53
N ARG A 301 21.52 -2.48 -4.39
CA ARG A 301 20.37 -1.63 -4.05
C ARG A 301 19.09 -2.45 -4.12
N ASP A 302 18.06 -1.99 -3.41
CA ASP A 302 16.75 -2.63 -3.46
C ASP A 302 16.19 -2.55 -4.90
N PRO A 303 16.03 -3.69 -5.59
CA PRO A 303 15.58 -3.71 -6.97
C PRO A 303 14.11 -3.32 -7.12
N SER A 304 13.35 -3.22 -6.02
CA SER A 304 11.97 -2.73 -6.04
C SER A 304 11.85 -1.20 -6.08
N VAL A 305 12.95 -0.48 -5.88
CA VAL A 305 13.02 0.99 -5.86
C VAL A 305 13.67 1.57 -7.14
N GLU A 306 14.30 0.72 -7.97
CA GLU A 306 14.90 1.09 -9.27
C GLU A 306 13.93 0.91 -10.45
#